data_AF-A0A034V6S9-F1
#
_entry.id   AF-A0A034V6S9-F1
#
_cell.length_a   1.000
_cell.length_b   1.000
_cell.length_c   1.000
_cell.angle_alpha   90.00
_cell.angle_beta   90.00
_cell.angle_gamma   90.00
#
_symmetry.space_group_name_H-M   'P 1'
#
loop_
_entity.id
_entity.type
_entity.pdbx_description
1 polymer ?
#
loop_
_entity_poly.entity_id
_entity_poly.type
_entity_poly.pdbx_seq_one_letter_code
_entity_poly.pdbx_strand_id
1 'polypeptide(L)'
;QDFFSSDSLLQGKKKKNAQDTNAQGNLNTDATVIIDPLDCSADETLQHNFLGMSKVSEKSYEVWLHEDCIVWAPGVFLVGVRVMGLDAAVWTSTTYYCVLCSKPGAIVCCLQRDCKAAAHVPCARAAGWNLNESTMNVHCQQHAVQPVIAPTTLSALAALQQQQPAILENS
;
A
#
# COMPACT_ATOMS: atom_id res chain seq x y z
N GLN A 1 18.21 29.47 -7.18
CA GLN A 1 18.40 28.54 -6.05
C GLN A 1 19.01 27.31 -6.66
N ASP A 2 20.33 27.43 -6.78
CA ASP A 2 21.21 26.61 -7.60
C ASP A 2 21.88 25.52 -6.75
N PHE A 3 22.56 24.61 -7.45
CA PHE A 3 23.56 23.64 -6.95
C PHE A 3 23.00 22.45 -6.15
N PHE A 4 23.30 21.19 -6.50
CA PHE A 4 24.59 20.65 -6.93
C PHE A 4 24.49 19.73 -8.16
N SER A 5 25.21 20.12 -9.22
CA SER A 5 25.85 19.19 -10.15
C SER A 5 27.22 18.82 -9.58
N SER A 6 27.58 17.55 -9.69
CA SER A 6 28.98 17.13 -9.64
C SER A 6 29.16 15.92 -10.54
N ASP A 7 29.69 16.20 -11.74
CA ASP A 7 30.31 15.25 -12.65
C ASP A 7 31.47 14.51 -11.98
N SER A 8 31.66 13.25 -12.35
CA SER A 8 32.97 12.60 -12.31
C SER A 8 33.09 11.56 -13.43
N LEU A 9 33.84 11.99 -14.42
CA LEU A 9 34.33 11.30 -15.61
C LEU A 9 35.35 10.21 -15.21
N LEU A 10 35.18 8.98 -15.68
CA LEU A 10 36.32 8.08 -15.92
C LEU A 10 36.13 7.28 -17.21
N GLN A 11 37.05 7.52 -18.14
CA GLN A 11 37.18 6.85 -19.42
C GLN A 11 37.65 5.39 -19.27
N GLY A 12 37.19 4.52 -20.19
CA GLY A 12 37.76 3.21 -20.44
C GLY A 12 37.58 2.80 -21.90
N LYS A 13 38.62 3.02 -22.70
CA LYS A 13 38.74 2.66 -24.13
C LYS A 13 38.95 1.15 -24.31
N LYS A 14 38.65 0.69 -25.55
CA LYS A 14 39.42 -0.28 -26.39
C LYS A 14 38.72 -1.64 -26.60
N LYS A 15 38.69 -2.32 -27.75
CA LYS A 15 38.78 -2.09 -29.22
C LYS A 15 39.02 -3.49 -29.84
N LYS A 16 38.16 -3.91 -30.80
CA LYS A 16 38.37 -4.84 -31.95
C LYS A 16 38.78 -6.30 -31.71
N ASN A 17 38.12 -7.27 -32.37
CA ASN A 17 38.51 -7.91 -33.66
C ASN A 17 37.47 -9.01 -34.01
N ALA A 18 36.80 -8.98 -35.17
CA ALA A 18 37.15 -9.54 -36.49
C ALA A 18 36.69 -11.00 -36.75
N GLN A 19 35.89 -11.13 -37.82
CA GLN A 19 35.91 -12.15 -38.90
C GLN A 19 35.62 -13.62 -38.54
N ASP A 20 34.98 -14.46 -39.36
CA ASP A 20 34.24 -14.38 -40.62
C ASP A 20 33.53 -15.76 -40.77
N THR A 21 32.65 -15.88 -41.77
CA THR A 21 32.22 -17.12 -42.48
C THR A 21 31.00 -17.92 -41.98
N ASN A 22 29.85 -17.59 -42.60
CA ASN A 22 28.96 -18.47 -43.38
C ASN A 22 28.91 -19.99 -43.07
N ALA A 23 27.78 -20.44 -42.53
CA ALA A 23 27.14 -21.68 -42.96
C ALA A 23 25.63 -21.63 -42.63
N GLN A 24 24.79 -21.71 -43.66
CA GLN A 24 23.36 -21.97 -43.51
C GLN A 24 23.13 -23.27 -42.73
N GLY A 25 22.50 -23.14 -41.56
CA GLY A 25 21.89 -24.22 -40.80
C GLY A 25 20.57 -23.73 -40.23
N ASN A 26 19.49 -24.00 -40.95
CA ASN A 26 18.13 -23.72 -40.50
C ASN A 26 17.75 -24.71 -39.40
N LEU A 27 17.83 -24.27 -38.14
CA LEU A 27 17.29 -24.97 -36.98
C LEU A 27 16.70 -23.90 -36.06
N ASN A 28 15.37 -23.93 -35.92
CA ASN A 28 14.58 -23.16 -34.97
C ASN A 28 15.26 -23.15 -33.61
N THR A 29 15.79 -22.00 -33.21
CA THR A 29 16.20 -21.75 -31.83
C THR A 29 15.24 -20.72 -31.29
N ASP A 30 14.38 -21.21 -30.41
CA ASP A 30 13.50 -20.47 -29.52
C ASP A 30 14.33 -19.39 -28.81
N ALA A 31 14.39 -18.20 -29.41
CA ALA A 31 14.88 -17.02 -28.74
C ALA A 31 13.87 -16.75 -27.64
N THR A 32 14.21 -17.20 -26.43
CA THR A 32 13.58 -16.73 -25.20
C THR A 32 13.68 -15.22 -25.23
N VAL A 33 12.60 -14.60 -25.70
CA VAL A 33 12.36 -13.18 -25.53
C VAL A 33 12.44 -13.01 -24.02
N ILE A 34 13.50 -12.37 -23.54
CA ILE A 34 13.47 -11.79 -22.20
C ILE A 34 12.45 -10.66 -22.35
N ILE A 35 11.18 -11.01 -22.24
CA ILE A 35 10.09 -10.06 -22.15
C ILE A 35 10.39 -9.37 -20.82
N ASP A 36 10.86 -8.11 -20.90
CA ASP A 36 10.86 -7.24 -19.73
C ASP A 36 9.41 -7.31 -19.19
N PRO A 37 9.17 -7.76 -17.96
CA PRO A 37 7.82 -7.89 -17.40
C PRO A 37 7.03 -6.57 -17.39
N LEU A 38 7.64 -5.47 -17.85
CA LEU A 38 7.09 -4.13 -17.96
C LEU A 38 7.25 -3.53 -19.38
N ASP A 39 7.46 -4.31 -20.44
CA ASP A 39 7.12 -3.85 -21.80
C ASP A 39 5.59 -3.81 -21.92
N CYS A 40 5.01 -2.73 -21.39
CA CYS A 40 3.58 -2.52 -21.23
C CYS A 40 2.82 -2.41 -22.57
N SER A 41 3.47 -2.61 -23.72
CA SER A 41 2.82 -2.54 -25.03
C SER A 41 1.86 -3.71 -25.31
N ALA A 42 1.87 -4.78 -24.51
CA ALA A 42 1.13 -6.01 -24.80
C ALA A 42 0.16 -6.54 -23.71
N ASP A 43 0.10 -5.98 -22.49
CA ASP A 43 -0.75 -6.52 -21.42
C ASP A 43 -1.42 -5.43 -20.54
N GLU A 44 -2.73 -5.29 -20.72
CA GLU A 44 -3.61 -4.39 -19.95
C GLU A 44 -3.61 -4.70 -18.44
N THR A 45 -3.39 -5.95 -18.03
CA THR A 45 -3.42 -6.34 -16.61
C THR A 45 -2.19 -5.85 -15.84
N LEU A 46 -1.03 -5.78 -16.51
CA LEU A 46 0.20 -5.25 -15.94
C LEU A 46 0.13 -3.72 -15.78
N GLN A 47 -0.49 -3.03 -16.74
CA GLN A 47 -0.69 -1.58 -16.65
C GLN A 47 -1.54 -1.17 -15.43
N HIS A 48 -2.57 -1.97 -15.09
CA HIS A 48 -3.41 -1.70 -13.92
C HIS A 48 -2.72 -2.01 -12.59
N ASN A 49 -1.83 -3.01 -12.55
CA ASN A 49 -1.08 -3.38 -11.34
C ASN A 49 0.03 -2.37 -11.01
N PHE A 50 0.59 -1.71 -12.02
CA PHE A 50 1.76 -0.83 -11.89
C PHE A 50 1.46 0.65 -12.16
N LEU A 51 0.21 1.08 -11.96
CA LEU A 51 -0.15 2.49 -12.07
C LEU A 51 0.69 3.33 -11.09
N GLY A 52 1.45 4.29 -11.62
CA GLY A 52 2.38 5.12 -10.84
C GLY A 52 3.82 4.58 -10.78
N MET A 53 4.16 3.54 -11.54
CA MET A 53 5.53 3.06 -11.71
C MET A 53 6.08 3.44 -13.09
N SER A 54 7.33 3.85 -13.16
CA SER A 54 8.02 4.15 -14.43
C SER A 54 9.46 3.65 -14.42
N LYS A 55 9.90 3.05 -15.54
CA LYS A 55 11.27 2.61 -15.72
C LYS A 55 12.18 3.82 -15.92
N VAL A 56 13.20 3.97 -15.07
CA VAL A 56 14.18 5.07 -15.14
C VAL A 56 15.50 4.60 -15.74
N SER A 57 15.85 3.33 -15.56
CA SER A 57 17.01 2.69 -16.20
C SER A 57 16.77 1.19 -16.35
N GLU A 58 17.71 0.47 -16.98
CA GLU A 58 17.63 -1.00 -17.14
C GLU A 58 17.49 -1.78 -15.82
N LYS A 59 17.80 -1.16 -14.67
CA LYS A 59 17.71 -1.82 -13.36
C LYS A 59 17.06 -0.96 -12.28
N SER A 60 16.38 0.14 -12.64
CA SER A 60 15.78 1.03 -11.66
C SER A 60 14.40 1.51 -12.08
N TYR A 61 13.50 1.54 -11.11
CA TYR A 61 12.13 2.00 -11.24
C TYR A 61 11.86 3.13 -10.26
N GLU A 62 11.10 4.10 -10.72
CA GLU A 62 10.49 5.13 -9.89
C GLU A 62 9.05 4.70 -9.58
N VAL A 63 8.65 4.83 -8.31
CA VAL A 63 7.32 4.44 -7.83
C VAL A 63 6.70 5.62 -7.11
N TRP A 64 5.51 6.02 -7.54
CA TRP A 64 4.70 7.07 -6.95
C TRP A 64 3.56 6.45 -6.15
N LEU A 65 3.53 6.74 -4.85
CA LEU A 65 2.53 6.22 -3.93
C LEU A 65 1.90 7.38 -3.15
N HIS A 66 0.65 7.20 -2.73
CA HIS A 66 0.08 8.09 -1.72
C HIS A 66 0.81 7.89 -0.39
N GLU A 67 1.00 8.99 0.35
CA GLU A 67 1.64 8.99 1.67
C GLU A 67 0.99 7.98 2.63
N ASP A 68 -0.33 8.01 2.73
CA ASP A 68 -1.10 7.05 3.53
C ASP A 68 -0.86 5.59 3.10
N CYS A 69 -0.72 5.31 1.80
CA CYS A 69 -0.53 3.94 1.32
C CYS A 69 0.81 3.35 1.77
N ILE A 70 1.87 4.15 1.83
CA ILE A 70 3.19 3.69 2.27
C ILE A 70 3.27 3.54 3.78
N VAL A 71 2.61 4.43 4.55
CA VAL A 71 2.57 4.35 6.02
C VAL A 71 1.90 3.06 6.49
N TRP A 72 0.84 2.63 5.81
CA TRP A 72 0.10 1.42 6.13
C TRP A 72 0.65 0.15 5.48
N ALA A 73 1.74 0.25 4.72
CA ALA A 73 2.31 -0.90 4.03
C ALA A 73 3.05 -1.84 4.99
N PRO A 74 2.74 -3.14 4.99
CA PRO A 74 3.42 -4.09 5.85
C PRO A 74 4.90 -4.23 5.45
N GLY A 75 5.78 -4.19 6.45
CA GLY A 75 7.23 -4.38 6.23
C GLY A 75 7.96 -3.16 5.67
N VAL A 76 7.27 -2.03 5.48
CA VAL A 76 7.93 -0.76 5.12
C VAL A 76 8.29 0.01 6.37
N PHE A 77 9.52 0.48 6.45
CA PHE A 77 10.00 1.29 7.56
C PHE A 77 11.14 2.22 7.13
N LEU A 78 11.37 3.26 7.93
CA LEU A 78 12.43 4.24 7.71
C LEU A 78 13.68 3.90 8.52
N VAL A 79 14.83 3.96 7.87
CA VAL A 79 16.15 3.93 8.50
C VAL A 79 16.85 5.25 8.16
N GLY A 80 16.79 6.21 9.07
CA GLY A 80 17.18 7.59 8.80
C GLY A 80 16.28 8.22 7.74
N VAL A 81 16.87 8.55 6.58
CA VAL A 81 16.15 9.12 5.42
C VAL A 81 15.83 8.08 4.33
N ARG A 82 16.13 6.80 4.57
CA ARG A 82 15.94 5.72 3.57
C ARG A 82 14.71 4.89 3.91
N VAL A 83 13.90 4.62 2.89
CA VAL A 83 12.78 3.68 2.95
C VAL A 83 13.29 2.28 2.67
N MET A 84 12.97 1.33 3.55
CA MET A 84 13.30 -0.08 3.41
C MET A 84 12.02 -0.89 3.19
N GLY A 85 12.10 -2.01 2.45
CA GLY A 85 10.97 -2.94 2.23
C GLY A 85 9.92 -2.48 1.22
N LEU A 86 10.16 -1.36 0.53
CA LEU A 86 9.24 -0.79 -0.45
C LEU A 86 8.99 -1.72 -1.64
N ASP A 87 10.05 -2.33 -2.17
CA ASP A 87 10.01 -3.28 -3.28
C ASP A 87 9.11 -4.47 -2.97
N ALA A 88 9.28 -5.08 -1.79
CA ALA A 88 8.47 -6.18 -1.32
C ALA A 88 7.01 -5.77 -1.12
N ALA A 89 6.76 -4.59 -0.56
CA ALA A 89 5.40 -4.08 -0.34
C ALA A 89 4.67 -3.81 -1.66
N VAL A 90 5.34 -3.18 -2.63
CA VAL A 90 4.79 -2.92 -3.96
C VAL A 90 4.47 -4.24 -4.64
N TRP A 91 5.42 -5.19 -4.66
CA TRP A 91 5.20 -6.50 -5.26
C TRP A 91 4.01 -7.23 -4.61
N THR A 92 3.96 -7.24 -3.28
CA THR A 92 2.88 -7.86 -2.51
C THR A 92 1.53 -7.25 -2.87
N SER A 93 1.43 -5.93 -2.98
CA SER A 93 0.19 -5.22 -3.29
C SER A 93 -0.44 -5.65 -4.63
N THR A 94 0.37 -6.03 -5.62
CA THR A 94 -0.14 -6.49 -6.94
C THR A 94 -0.94 -7.78 -6.84
N THR A 95 -0.71 -8.59 -5.79
CA THR A 95 -1.38 -9.88 -5.59
C THR A 95 -2.69 -9.75 -4.82
N TYR A 96 -2.90 -8.64 -4.11
CA TYR A 96 -4.08 -8.42 -3.28
C TYR A 96 -5.10 -7.53 -3.97
N TYR A 97 -6.33 -8.03 -4.03
CA TYR A 97 -7.48 -7.32 -4.59
C TYR A 97 -8.30 -6.67 -3.49
N CYS A 98 -8.72 -5.44 -3.72
CA CYS A 98 -9.57 -4.73 -2.77
C CYS A 98 -10.97 -5.33 -2.76
N VAL A 99 -11.46 -5.74 -1.59
CA VAL A 99 -12.82 -6.30 -1.42
C VAL A 99 -13.96 -5.30 -1.69
N LEU A 100 -13.64 -4.01 -1.83
CA LEU A 100 -14.61 -2.92 -2.01
C LEU A 100 -14.73 -2.47 -3.47
N CYS A 101 -13.60 -2.38 -4.19
CA CYS A 101 -13.57 -1.91 -5.58
C CYS A 101 -13.12 -2.99 -6.59
N SER A 102 -12.73 -4.17 -6.11
CA SER A 102 -12.27 -5.32 -6.89
C SER A 102 -11.05 -5.06 -7.80
N LYS A 103 -10.28 -4.00 -7.51
CA LYS A 103 -9.05 -3.67 -8.21
C LYS A 103 -7.82 -4.15 -7.43
N PRO A 104 -6.71 -4.48 -8.11
CA PRO A 104 -5.44 -4.85 -7.48
C PRO A 104 -4.80 -3.65 -6.73
N GLY A 105 -3.74 -3.92 -5.96
CA GLY A 105 -3.01 -2.89 -5.21
C GLY A 105 -3.51 -2.67 -3.78
N ALA A 106 -4.32 -3.59 -3.23
CA ALA A 106 -4.76 -3.50 -1.84
C ALA A 106 -3.58 -3.79 -0.90
N ILE A 107 -3.38 -2.93 0.11
CA ILE A 107 -2.21 -3.01 0.99
C ILE A 107 -2.58 -3.20 2.46
N VAL A 108 -3.80 -2.80 2.87
CA VAL A 108 -4.27 -3.02 4.23
C VAL A 108 -5.10 -4.29 4.32
N CYS A 109 -4.80 -5.13 5.30
CA CYS A 109 -5.47 -6.41 5.54
C CYS A 109 -6.06 -6.44 6.94
N CYS A 110 -7.23 -7.05 7.10
CA CYS A 110 -7.83 -7.22 8.42
C CYS A 110 -6.97 -8.13 9.30
N LEU A 111 -6.68 -7.70 10.53
CA LEU A 111 -5.87 -8.45 11.49
C LEU A 111 -6.61 -9.65 12.12
N GLN A 112 -7.93 -9.70 12.01
CA GLN A 112 -8.73 -10.77 12.60
C GLN A 112 -8.34 -12.13 12.00
N ARG A 113 -8.18 -13.14 12.86
CA ARG A 113 -7.91 -14.53 12.44
C ARG A 113 -8.96 -15.01 11.44
N ASP A 114 -8.50 -15.70 10.41
CA ASP A 114 -9.29 -16.23 9.28
C ASP A 114 -9.99 -15.17 8.41
N CYS A 115 -9.75 -13.87 8.63
CA CYS A 115 -10.23 -12.82 7.76
C CYS A 115 -9.20 -12.51 6.67
N LYS A 116 -9.57 -12.73 5.40
CA LYS A 116 -8.72 -12.40 4.24
C LYS A 116 -9.14 -11.09 3.55
N ALA A 117 -9.86 -10.23 4.27
CA ALA A 117 -10.33 -8.97 3.72
C ALA A 117 -9.15 -8.00 3.55
N ALA A 118 -8.82 -7.68 2.30
CA ALA A 118 -7.83 -6.68 1.92
C ALA A 118 -8.51 -5.49 1.24
N ALA A 119 -8.01 -4.28 1.47
CA ALA A 119 -8.52 -3.07 0.83
C ALA A 119 -7.41 -2.05 0.53
N HIS A 120 -7.69 -1.10 -0.36
CA HIS A 120 -6.91 0.13 -0.40
C HIS A 120 -7.17 0.96 0.85
N VAL A 121 -6.19 1.72 1.32
CA VAL A 121 -6.37 2.66 2.45
C VAL A 121 -7.57 3.61 2.23
N PRO A 122 -7.71 4.33 1.11
CA PRO A 122 -8.86 5.20 0.88
C PRO A 122 -10.19 4.43 0.86
N CYS A 123 -10.22 3.23 0.28
CA CYS A 123 -11.43 2.41 0.26
C CYS A 123 -11.81 1.96 1.67
N ALA A 124 -10.85 1.51 2.47
CA ALA A 124 -11.06 1.10 3.85
C ALA A 124 -11.61 2.26 4.70
N ARG A 125 -11.01 3.46 4.58
CA ARG A 125 -11.51 4.68 5.25
C ARG A 125 -12.93 5.04 4.82
N ALA A 126 -13.22 5.04 3.51
CA ALA A 126 -14.56 5.34 2.99
C ALA A 126 -15.62 4.32 3.43
N ALA A 127 -15.23 3.05 3.55
CA ALA A 127 -16.09 2.00 4.08
C ALA A 127 -16.19 2.00 5.61
N GLY A 128 -15.46 2.86 6.33
CA GLY A 128 -15.51 3.01 7.79
C GLY A 128 -14.62 2.04 8.57
N TRP A 129 -13.60 1.43 7.95
CA TRP A 129 -12.75 0.41 8.60
C TRP A 129 -12.00 1.03 9.79
N ASN A 130 -11.73 0.23 10.82
CA ASN A 130 -10.95 0.70 11.95
C ASN A 130 -9.46 0.55 11.62
N LEU A 131 -8.82 1.67 11.31
CA LEU A 131 -7.38 1.79 11.10
C LEU A 131 -6.78 2.47 12.33
N ASN A 132 -6.18 1.70 13.23
CA ASN A 132 -5.62 2.21 14.48
C ASN A 132 -4.15 2.62 14.31
N GLU A 133 -3.89 3.92 14.23
CA GLU A 133 -2.55 4.48 14.02
C GLU A 133 -1.58 4.24 15.19
N SER A 134 -2.09 4.01 16.40
CA SER A 134 -1.23 3.76 17.58
C SER A 134 -0.62 2.36 17.59
N THR A 135 -1.37 1.37 17.06
CA THR A 135 -0.96 -0.03 17.03
C THR A 135 -0.66 -0.54 15.62
N MET A 136 -0.91 0.28 14.59
CA MET A 136 -0.87 -0.10 13.17
C MET A 136 -1.73 -1.32 12.83
N ASN A 137 -2.86 -1.48 13.55
CA ASN A 137 -3.81 -2.57 13.34
C ASN A 137 -4.98 -2.12 12.45
N VAL A 138 -5.43 -3.02 11.57
CA VAL A 138 -6.58 -2.77 10.69
C VAL A 138 -7.67 -3.80 10.92
N HIS A 139 -8.90 -3.35 11.09
CA HIS A 139 -10.08 -4.21 11.21
C HIS A 139 -11.15 -3.80 10.19
N CYS A 140 -11.65 -4.77 9.43
CA CYS A 140 -12.72 -4.54 8.44
C CYS A 140 -14.06 -4.23 9.12
N GLN A 141 -15.07 -3.82 8.35
CA GLN A 141 -16.40 -3.50 8.90
C GLN A 141 -17.03 -4.58 9.77
N GLN A 142 -16.73 -5.84 9.48
CA GLN A 142 -17.27 -6.97 10.23
C GLN A 142 -16.56 -7.17 11.58
N HIS A 143 -15.35 -6.64 11.74
CA HIS A 143 -14.48 -6.85 12.92
C HIS A 143 -14.03 -5.54 13.58
N ALA A 144 -14.43 -4.40 13.04
CA ALA A 144 -14.28 -3.11 13.68
C ALA A 144 -15.20 -3.13 14.90
N VAL A 145 -14.62 -3.33 16.09
CA VAL A 145 -15.35 -3.19 17.34
C VAL A 145 -15.86 -1.75 17.37
N GLN A 146 -17.16 -1.58 17.15
CA GLN A 146 -17.76 -0.26 17.28
C GLN A 146 -17.53 0.21 18.71
N PRO A 147 -17.17 1.49 18.94
CA PRO A 147 -17.28 2.05 20.26
C PRO A 147 -18.76 1.96 20.63
N VAL A 148 -19.09 1.03 21.52
CA VAL A 148 -20.41 0.98 22.16
C VAL A 148 -20.55 2.31 22.86
N ILE A 149 -21.27 3.25 22.25
CA ILE A 149 -21.78 4.42 22.97
C ILE A 149 -22.76 3.82 23.97
N ALA A 150 -22.30 3.66 25.21
CA ALA A 150 -23.15 3.20 26.29
C ALA A 150 -24.33 4.18 26.40
N PRO A 151 -25.60 3.73 26.28
CA PRO A 151 -26.73 4.59 26.56
C PRO A 151 -26.79 4.77 28.08
N THR A 152 -26.09 5.77 28.60
CA THR A 152 -26.19 6.10 30.01
C THR A 152 -26.08 7.61 30.15
N THR A 153 -27.21 8.26 30.42
CA THR A 153 -27.35 9.33 31.44
C THR A 153 -28.68 10.08 31.41
N LEU A 154 -29.56 9.92 30.41
CA LEU A 154 -30.88 10.57 30.47
C LEU A 154 -31.82 9.93 31.51
N SER A 155 -31.73 8.62 31.72
CA SER A 155 -32.50 7.92 32.78
C SER A 155 -31.89 8.05 34.18
N ALA A 156 -30.58 8.28 34.29
CA ALA A 156 -29.90 8.42 35.58
C ALA A 156 -30.15 9.78 36.24
N LEU A 157 -30.40 10.84 35.45
CA LEU A 157 -30.74 12.17 35.96
C LEU A 157 -32.16 12.24 36.55
N ALA A 158 -33.09 11.38 36.09
CA ALA A 158 -34.46 11.36 36.61
C ALA A 158 -34.57 10.81 38.04
N ALA A 159 -33.65 9.93 38.45
CA ALA A 159 -33.68 9.29 39.77
C ALA A 159 -33.17 10.18 40.92
N LEU A 160 -32.54 11.32 40.62
CA LEU A 160 -32.01 12.24 41.64
C LEU A 160 -32.97 13.38 42.02
N GLN A 161 -34.10 13.54 41.32
CA GLN A 161 -35.03 14.66 41.54
C GLN A 161 -36.13 14.36 42.59
N GLN A 162 -36.25 13.14 43.12
CA GLN A 162 -37.38 12.74 43.98
C GLN A 162 -37.11 12.75 45.49
N GLN A 163 -35.96 13.24 45.96
CA GLN A 163 -35.70 13.40 47.39
C GLN A 163 -35.54 14.88 47.77
N GLN A 164 -36.67 15.54 48.01
CA GLN A 164 -36.75 16.68 48.93
C GLN A 164 -37.82 16.38 50.01
N PRO A 165 -37.47 16.46 51.30
CA PRO A 165 -38.40 16.18 52.39
C PRO A 165 -39.37 17.35 52.61
N ALA A 166 -40.61 16.99 52.97
CA ALA A 166 -41.65 17.90 53.41
C ALA A 166 -41.15 18.74 54.60
N ILE A 167 -41.10 20.07 54.43
CA ILE A 167 -40.95 20.99 55.55
C ILE A 167 -42.32 21.15 56.19
N LEU A 168 -42.39 20.74 57.45
CA LEU A 168 -43.51 20.77 58.37
C LEU A 168 -44.01 22.21 58.60
N GLU A 169 -45.33 22.38 58.58
CA GLU A 169 -46.08 23.54 59.03
C GLU A 169 -45.69 24.01 60.46
N ASN A 170 -45.93 25.30 60.69
CA ASN A 170 -46.57 25.87 61.91
C ASN A 170 -45.71 26.91 62.66
N SER A 171 -46.11 28.20 62.55
CA SER A 171 -46.33 29.18 63.63
C SER A 171 -46.42 30.61 63.06
#